data_AF-A0A934SRF0-F1
#
_entry.id   AF-A0A934SRF0-F1
#
_cell.length_a   1.000
_cell.length_b   1.000
_cell.length_c   1.000
_cell.angle_alpha   90.00
_cell.angle_beta   90.00
_cell.angle_gamma   90.00
#
_symmetry.space_group_name_H-M   'P 1'
#
loop_
_entity.id
_entity.type
_entity.pdbx_description
1 polymer ?
#
loop_
_entity_poly.entity_id
_entity_poly.type
_entity_poly.pdbx_seq_one_letter_code
_entity_poly.pdbx_strand_id
1 'polypeptide(L)'
;MRASRSVLLAVAIISLLLLGEALYLQHVKDMPPCPLCVLQRYAFLVLAIVCLVAAARQEGGRRIGAGLGLLTALIGAGIAGHHVWILAHPGTSCGIDPLETPLNTIPTARLLPFLFQADGLCTTEYPPILGLSIPQWSFLWFALFAVLLAFATLRRAK
;
A
#
# COMPACT_ATOMS: atom_id res chain seq x y z
N MET A 1 -17.09 17.56 11.73
CA MET A 1 -17.71 16.22 11.82
C MET A 1 -16.76 15.22 12.49
N ARG A 2 -17.15 14.55 13.59
CA ARG A 2 -16.29 13.53 14.26
C ARG A 2 -16.07 12.29 13.36
N ALA A 3 -17.07 11.93 12.55
CA ALA A 3 -17.05 10.76 11.68
C ALA A 3 -15.90 10.77 10.65
N SER A 4 -15.64 11.89 9.96
CA SER A 4 -14.56 11.97 8.97
C SER A 4 -13.16 11.84 9.59
N ARG A 5 -12.99 12.34 10.82
CA ARG A 5 -11.73 12.17 11.58
C ARG A 5 -11.53 10.71 11.98
N SER A 6 -12.58 10.03 12.44
CA SER A 6 -12.52 8.61 12.80
C SER A 6 -12.17 7.73 11.60
N VAL A 7 -12.72 8.01 10.41
CA VAL A 7 -12.38 7.27 9.18
C VAL A 7 -10.91 7.46 8.81
N LEU A 8 -10.41 8.71 8.81
CA LEU A 8 -9.00 8.99 8.49
C LEU A 8 -8.05 8.29 9.47
N LEU A 9 -8.35 8.33 10.78
CA LEU A 9 -7.55 7.63 11.78
C LEU A 9 -7.60 6.11 11.62
N ALA A 10 -8.78 5.55 11.33
CA ALA A 10 -8.93 4.12 11.09
C ALA A 10 -8.09 3.67 9.88
N VAL A 11 -8.18 4.39 8.76
CA VAL A 11 -7.37 4.09 7.57
C VAL A 11 -5.87 4.17 7.88
N ALA A 12 -5.43 5.21 8.62
CA ALA A 12 -4.04 5.36 9.00
C ALA A 12 -3.55 4.20 9.88
N ILE A 13 -4.30 3.84 10.92
CA ILE A 13 -3.93 2.77 11.85
C ILE A 13 -3.91 1.42 11.12
N ILE A 14 -4.94 1.10 10.33
CA ILE A 14 -5.00 -0.17 9.60
C ILE A 14 -3.85 -0.25 8.58
N SER A 15 -3.52 0.85 7.89
CA SER A 15 -2.38 0.87 6.95
C SER A 15 -1.05 0.57 7.64
N LEU A 16 -0.84 1.09 8.86
CA LEU A 16 0.35 0.78 9.66
C LEU A 16 0.36 -0.67 10.15
N LEU A 17 -0.80 -1.22 10.52
CA LEU A 17 -0.92 -2.64 10.90
C LEU A 17 -0.59 -3.57 9.73
N LEU A 18 -1.09 -3.27 8.53
CA LEU A 18 -0.77 -4.03 7.31
C LEU A 18 0.73 -3.96 6.96
N LEU A 19 1.36 -2.80 7.18
CA LEU A 19 2.81 -2.68 7.02
C LEU A 19 3.56 -3.54 8.05
N GLY A 20 3.08 -3.59 9.29
CA GLY A 20 3.60 -4.49 10.33
C GLY A 20 3.46 -5.97 9.96
N GLU A 21 2.31 -6.37 9.40
CA GLU A 21 2.09 -7.72 8.88
C GLU A 21 3.07 -8.04 7.74
N ALA A 22 3.28 -7.11 6.81
CA ALA A 22 4.25 -7.30 5.72
C ALA A 22 5.69 -7.47 6.23
N LEU A 23 6.07 -6.77 7.31
CA LEU A 23 7.38 -6.96 7.96
C LEU A 23 7.47 -8.29 8.68
N TYR A 24 6.38 -8.76 9.30
CA TYR A 24 6.31 -10.08 9.92
C TYR A 24 6.49 -11.18 8.87
N LEU A 25 5.81 -11.09 7.72
CA LEU A 25 5.98 -12.05 6.62
C LEU A 25 7.42 -12.05 6.08
N GLN A 26 8.05 -10.89 5.99
CA GLN A 26 9.44 -10.81 5.54
C GLN A 26 10.43 -11.42 6.53
N HIS A 27 10.35 -11.07 7.82
CA HIS A 27 11.39 -11.42 8.80
C HIS A 27 11.13 -12.72 9.56
N VAL A 28 9.87 -13.17 9.65
CA VAL A 28 9.50 -14.39 10.39
C VAL A 28 9.12 -15.54 9.46
N LYS A 29 8.65 -15.24 8.25
CA LYS A 29 8.32 -16.26 7.24
C LYS A 29 9.35 -16.33 6.10
N ASP A 30 10.44 -15.56 6.22
CA ASP A 30 11.56 -15.53 5.25
C ASP A 30 11.10 -15.35 3.80
N MET A 31 10.08 -14.51 3.58
CA MET A 31 9.54 -14.20 2.26
C MET A 31 10.22 -12.95 1.70
N PRO A 32 11.20 -13.05 0.79
CA PRO A 32 11.86 -11.88 0.24
C PRO A 32 10.86 -10.97 -0.49
N PRO A 33 10.87 -9.65 -0.21
CA PRO A 33 9.91 -8.73 -0.79
C PRO A 33 10.27 -8.45 -2.26
N CYS A 34 9.24 -8.40 -3.10
CA CYS A 34 9.37 -8.04 -4.50
C CYS A 34 9.35 -6.51 -4.70
N PRO A 35 9.89 -5.96 -5.81
CA PRO A 35 9.88 -4.51 -6.08
C PRO A 35 8.47 -3.90 -6.06
N LEU A 36 7.49 -4.59 -6.63
CA LEU A 36 6.09 -4.14 -6.59
C LEU A 36 5.51 -4.20 -5.18
N CYS A 37 5.91 -5.18 -4.38
CA CYS A 37 5.53 -5.33 -2.98
C CYS A 37 6.07 -4.15 -2.17
N VAL A 38 7.32 -3.76 -2.39
CA VAL A 38 7.94 -2.58 -1.77
C VAL A 38 7.22 -1.31 -2.20
N LEU A 39 6.84 -1.18 -3.47
CA LEU A 39 6.07 -0.03 -3.95
C LEU A 39 4.68 0.06 -3.28
N GLN A 40 4.03 -1.08 -3.02
CA GLN A 40 2.80 -1.12 -2.23
C GLN A 40 3.03 -0.67 -0.78
N ARG A 41 4.16 -1.05 -0.16
CA ARG A 41 4.53 -0.57 1.19
C ARG A 41 4.70 0.95 1.23
N TYR A 42 5.34 1.53 0.22
CA TYR A 42 5.41 2.99 0.07
C TYR A 42 4.01 3.60 -0.03
N ALA A 43 3.12 3.01 -0.83
CA ALA A 43 1.75 3.50 -0.96
C ALA A 43 0.99 3.46 0.39
N PHE A 44 1.08 2.36 1.16
CA PHE A 44 0.47 2.29 2.50
C PHE A 44 1.08 3.29 3.49
N LEU A 45 2.40 3.50 3.45
CA LEU A 45 3.07 4.46 4.32
C LEU A 45 2.65 5.91 4.01
N VAL A 46 2.64 6.28 2.72
CA VAL A 46 2.17 7.60 2.27
C VAL A 46 0.70 7.78 2.65
N LEU A 47 -0.13 6.77 2.43
CA LEU A 47 -1.54 6.80 2.78
C LEU A 47 -1.75 7.03 4.29
N ALA A 48 -0.97 6.32 5.13
CA ALA A 48 -1.02 6.47 6.57
C ALA A 48 -0.63 7.89 7.01
N ILE A 49 0.47 8.42 6.48
CA ILE A 49 0.95 9.78 6.81
C ILE A 49 -0.08 10.83 6.39
N VAL A 50 -0.58 10.75 5.15
CA VAL A 50 -1.57 11.70 4.63
C VAL A 50 -2.83 11.67 5.49
N CYS A 51 -3.34 10.49 5.84
CA CYS A 51 -4.54 10.36 6.65
C CYS A 51 -4.32 10.84 8.10
N LEU A 52 -3.16 10.57 8.69
CA LEU A 52 -2.80 11.00 10.04
C LEU A 52 -2.70 12.54 10.13
N VAL A 53 -1.99 13.15 9.16
CA VAL A 53 -1.87 14.61 9.07
C VAL A 53 -3.24 15.23 8.82
N ALA A 54 -4.04 14.68 7.90
CA ALA A 54 -5.38 15.15 7.61
C ALA A 54 -6.28 15.11 8.85
N ALA A 55 -6.21 14.05 9.65
CA ALA A 55 -6.99 13.90 10.88
C ALA A 55 -6.71 14.99 11.93
N ALA A 56 -5.47 15.50 11.97
CA ALA A 56 -5.07 16.61 12.84
C ALA A 56 -5.54 17.99 12.35
N ARG A 57 -5.91 18.14 11.06
CA ARG A 57 -6.35 19.42 10.51
C ARG A 57 -7.82 19.73 10.80
N GLN A 58 -8.21 20.97 10.50
CA GLN A 58 -9.59 21.45 10.53
C GLN A 58 -10.42 20.87 9.36
N GLU A 59 -11.73 21.09 9.35
CA GLU A 59 -12.67 20.45 8.41
C GLU A 59 -12.27 20.59 6.92
N GLY A 60 -11.83 21.78 6.49
CA GLY A 60 -11.33 21.99 5.12
C GLY A 60 -10.06 21.18 4.82
N GLY A 61 -9.12 21.12 5.76
CA GLY A 61 -7.89 20.33 5.62
C GLY A 61 -8.13 18.81 5.64
N ARG A 62 -9.16 18.35 6.36
CA ARG A 62 -9.57 16.93 6.35
C ARG A 62 -10.08 16.49 4.99
N ARG A 63 -10.84 17.34 4.29
CA ARG A 63 -11.35 17.03 2.94
C ARG A 63 -10.23 16.95 1.92
N ILE A 64 -9.31 17.92 1.93
CA ILE A 64 -8.14 17.90 1.05
C ILE A 64 -7.31 16.65 1.32
N GLY A 65 -7.07 16.33 2.59
CA GLY A 65 -6.36 15.13 2.98
C GLY A 65 -7.06 13.82 2.60
N ALA A 66 -8.38 13.75 2.70
CA ALA A 66 -9.17 12.60 2.23
C ALA A 66 -9.08 12.43 0.71
N GLY A 67 -9.10 13.53 -0.05
CA GLY A 67 -8.88 13.52 -1.50
C GLY A 67 -7.48 13.07 -1.90
N LEU A 68 -6.44 13.56 -1.21
CA LEU A 68 -5.07 13.11 -1.41
C LEU A 68 -4.91 11.62 -1.04
N GLY A 69 -5.48 11.19 0.08
CA GLY A 69 -5.48 9.79 0.48
C GLY A 69 -6.21 8.90 -0.53
N LEU A 70 -7.32 9.37 -1.10
CA LEU A 70 -8.03 8.66 -2.17
C LEU A 70 -7.13 8.47 -3.39
N LEU A 71 -6.41 9.51 -3.83
CA LEU A 71 -5.45 9.40 -4.94
C LEU A 71 -4.35 8.38 -4.62
N THR A 72 -3.78 8.42 -3.42
CA THR A 72 -2.78 7.45 -2.98
C THR A 72 -3.34 6.02 -2.98
N ALA A 73 -4.56 5.82 -2.49
CA ALA A 73 -5.21 4.51 -2.47
C ALA A 73 -5.48 3.97 -3.89
N LEU A 74 -5.88 4.83 -4.83
CA LEU A 74 -6.06 4.45 -6.24
C LEU A 74 -4.73 4.07 -6.91
N ILE A 75 -3.66 4.81 -6.64
CA ILE A 75 -2.31 4.46 -7.13
C ILE A 75 -1.88 3.11 -6.56
N GLY A 76 -2.05 2.89 -5.25
CA GLY A 76 -1.77 1.62 -4.59
C GLY A 76 -2.58 0.44 -5.17
N ALA A 77 -3.87 0.66 -5.44
CA ALA A 77 -4.73 -0.32 -6.10
C ALA A 77 -4.25 -0.63 -7.52
N GLY A 78 -3.79 0.37 -8.28
CA GLY A 78 -3.20 0.18 -9.61
C GLY A 78 -1.94 -0.68 -9.58
N ILE A 79 -1.03 -0.42 -8.63
CA ILE A 79 0.20 -1.21 -8.45
C ILE A 79 -0.14 -2.65 -8.04
N ALA A 80 -1.06 -2.82 -7.09
CA ALA A 80 -1.49 -4.15 -6.64
C ALA A 80 -2.20 -4.92 -7.77
N GLY A 81 -3.05 -4.27 -8.54
CA GLY A 81 -3.72 -4.86 -9.70
C GLY A 81 -2.72 -5.28 -10.79
N HIS A 82 -1.71 -4.47 -11.07
CA HIS A 82 -0.63 -4.84 -11.97
C HIS A 82 0.15 -6.05 -11.47
N HIS A 83 0.42 -6.13 -10.17
CA HIS A 83 1.09 -7.29 -9.57
C HIS A 83 0.25 -8.57 -9.69
N VAL A 84 -1.06 -8.49 -9.45
CA VAL A 84 -1.99 -9.62 -9.70
C VAL A 84 -1.98 -10.04 -11.17
N TRP A 85 -1.90 -9.08 -12.10
CA TRP A 85 -1.82 -9.37 -13.53
C TRP A 85 -0.51 -10.10 -13.91
N ILE A 86 0.63 -9.72 -13.32
CA ILE A 86 1.92 -10.40 -13.52
C ILE A 86 1.87 -11.84 -13.01
N LEU A 87 1.29 -12.06 -11.83
CA LEU A 87 1.09 -13.41 -11.30
C LEU A 87 0.23 -14.28 -12.23
N ALA A 88 -0.80 -13.70 -12.85
CA ALA A 88 -1.63 -14.40 -13.82
C ALA A 88 -0.93 -14.62 -15.19
N HIS A 89 0.12 -13.86 -15.51
CA HIS A 89 0.85 -13.92 -16.78
C HIS A 89 2.37 -14.05 -16.57
N PRO A 90 2.84 -15.19 -16.02
CA PRO A 90 4.23 -15.37 -15.60
C PRO A 90 5.26 -15.29 -16.76
N GLY A 91 4.83 -15.46 -18.02
CA GLY A 91 5.71 -15.40 -19.19
C GLY A 91 6.18 -13.99 -19.61
N THR A 92 5.77 -12.94 -18.90
CA THR A 92 6.04 -11.53 -19.29
C THR A 92 7.25 -10.90 -18.62
N SER A 93 7.72 -11.45 -17.49
CA SER A 93 8.89 -10.93 -16.75
C SER A 93 10.03 -11.96 -16.75
N CYS A 94 11.15 -11.60 -17.36
CA CYS A 94 12.27 -12.51 -17.65
C CYS A 94 13.20 -12.75 -16.43
N GLY A 95 12.63 -12.88 -15.22
CA GLY A 95 13.40 -13.13 -13.98
C GLY A 95 14.30 -11.98 -13.51
N ILE A 96 14.39 -10.88 -14.26
CA ILE A 96 15.00 -9.62 -13.85
C ILE A 96 13.89 -8.58 -13.89
N ASP A 97 13.48 -8.08 -12.73
CA ASP A 97 12.56 -6.96 -12.68
C ASP A 97 13.33 -5.67 -13.02
N PRO A 98 13.04 -4.98 -14.14
CA PRO A 98 13.72 -3.73 -14.49
C PRO A 98 13.52 -2.63 -13.44
N LEU A 99 12.59 -2.84 -12.50
CA LEU A 99 12.30 -1.99 -11.36
C LEU A 99 13.19 -2.25 -10.13
N GLU A 100 13.87 -3.40 -9.99
CA GLU A 100 14.67 -3.69 -8.79
C GLU A 100 15.85 -2.72 -8.64
N THR A 101 16.66 -2.60 -9.69
CA THR A 101 17.87 -1.77 -9.73
C THR A 101 17.59 -0.28 -9.47
N PRO A 102 16.62 0.37 -10.15
CA PRO A 102 16.30 1.76 -9.84
C PRO A 102 15.67 1.92 -8.46
N LEU A 103 14.88 0.96 -7.95
CA LEU A 103 14.26 1.06 -6.63
C LEU A 103 15.28 0.91 -5.49
N ASN A 104 16.21 -0.04 -5.59
CA ASN A 104 17.26 -0.28 -4.60
C ASN A 104 18.37 0.78 -4.62
N THR A 105 18.43 1.62 -5.65
CA THR A 105 19.36 2.76 -5.72
C THR A 105 18.78 4.04 -5.12
N ILE A 106 17.48 4.10 -4.82
CA ILE A 106 16.86 5.25 -4.15
C ILE A 106 17.46 5.41 -2.74
N PRO A 107 17.77 6.63 -2.28
CA PRO A 107 18.35 6.87 -0.96
C PRO A 107 17.50 6.29 0.18
N THR A 108 16.18 6.26 0.06
CA THR A 108 15.29 5.65 1.07
C THR A 108 15.50 4.14 1.21
N ALA A 109 15.75 3.43 0.09
CA ALA A 109 16.08 2.00 0.11
C ALA A 109 17.47 1.75 0.74
N ARG A 110 18.43 2.66 0.54
CA ARG A 110 19.76 2.57 1.18
C ARG A 110 19.76 2.94 2.67
N LEU A 111 18.91 3.88 3.07
CA LEU A 111 18.79 4.34 4.47
C LEU A 111 18.02 3.38 5.36
N LEU A 112 16.99 2.70 4.81
CA LEU A 112 16.13 1.76 5.53
C LEU A 112 15.98 0.45 4.75
N PRO A 113 17.09 -0.31 4.55
CA PRO A 113 17.09 -1.51 3.71
C PRO A 113 16.13 -2.59 4.25
N PHE A 114 16.01 -2.72 5.57
CA PHE A 114 15.08 -3.68 6.19
C PHE A 114 13.62 -3.49 5.76
N LEU A 115 13.23 -2.29 5.33
CA LEU A 115 11.85 -1.96 4.96
C LEU A 115 11.63 -1.86 3.45
N PHE A 116 12.66 -1.45 2.71
CA PHE A 116 12.56 -1.01 1.31
C PHE A 116 13.52 -1.68 0.33
N GLN A 117 14.40 -2.56 0.79
CA GLN A 117 15.21 -3.37 -0.12
C GLN A 117 14.32 -4.45 -0.76
N ALA A 118 14.36 -4.56 -2.08
CA ALA A 118 13.68 -5.59 -2.84
C ALA A 118 14.71 -6.64 -3.29
N ASP A 119 14.51 -7.89 -2.88
CA ASP A 119 15.45 -9.01 -3.15
C ASP A 119 14.73 -10.23 -3.77
N GLY A 120 13.42 -10.13 -4.04
CA GLY A 120 12.58 -11.24 -4.51
C GLY A 120 11.89 -10.95 -5.84
N LEU A 121 11.58 -12.01 -6.61
CA LEU A 121 10.92 -11.89 -7.91
C LEU A 121 9.41 -11.64 -7.78
N CYS A 122 8.84 -10.74 -8.59
CA CYS A 122 7.38 -10.49 -8.65
C CYS A 122 6.56 -11.68 -9.17
N THR A 123 7.21 -12.69 -9.75
CA THR A 123 6.57 -13.93 -10.23
C THR A 123 6.55 -15.05 -9.18
N THR A 124 7.20 -14.84 -8.03
CA THR A 124 7.23 -15.86 -6.97
C THR A 124 5.86 -15.98 -6.31
N GLU A 125 5.25 -17.16 -6.42
CA GLU A 125 4.02 -17.48 -5.71
C GLU A 125 4.33 -17.88 -4.26
N TYR A 126 3.87 -17.08 -3.31
CA TYR A 126 3.88 -17.44 -1.89
C TYR A 126 2.61 -18.21 -1.51
N PRO A 127 2.65 -19.02 -0.42
CA PRO A 127 1.48 -19.72 0.08
C PRO A 127 0.31 -18.75 0.29
N PRO A 128 -0.87 -19.02 -0.30
CA PRO A 128 -2.01 -18.12 -0.19
C PRO A 128 -2.52 -18.05 1.25
N ILE A 129 -2.89 -16.86 1.68
CA ILE A 129 -3.52 -16.62 2.99
C ILE A 129 -5.02 -16.65 2.76
N LEU A 130 -5.71 -17.64 3.35
CA LEU A 130 -7.15 -17.85 3.17
C LEU A 130 -7.58 -18.01 1.69
N GLY A 131 -6.71 -18.60 0.86
CA GLY A 131 -6.98 -18.83 -0.56
C GLY A 131 -6.73 -17.63 -1.48
N LEU A 132 -6.28 -16.49 -0.94
CA LEU A 132 -5.90 -15.31 -1.70
C LEU A 132 -4.39 -15.06 -1.61
N SER A 133 -3.80 -14.57 -2.70
CA SER A 133 -2.40 -14.16 -2.72
C SER A 133 -2.20 -12.83 -1.98
N ILE A 134 -0.99 -12.60 -1.50
CA ILE A 134 -0.60 -11.34 -0.82
C ILE A 134 -0.98 -10.09 -1.65
N PRO A 135 -0.68 -10.00 -2.96
CA PRO A 135 -1.08 -8.82 -3.74
C PRO A 135 -2.59 -8.69 -3.96
N GLN A 136 -3.35 -9.79 -3.96
CA GLN A 136 -4.81 -9.73 -3.98
C GLN A 136 -5.35 -9.13 -2.68
N TRP A 137 -4.80 -9.52 -1.52
CA TRP A 137 -5.12 -8.90 -0.24
C TRP A 137 -4.81 -7.40 -0.23
N SER A 138 -3.62 -7.00 -0.69
CA SER A 138 -3.27 -5.58 -0.82
C SER A 138 -4.25 -4.82 -1.71
N PHE A 139 -4.65 -5.40 -2.83
CA PHE A 139 -5.63 -4.79 -3.74
C PHE A 139 -6.98 -4.56 -3.05
N LEU A 140 -7.49 -5.56 -2.31
CA LEU A 140 -8.74 -5.44 -1.56
C LEU A 140 -8.68 -4.32 -0.52
N TRP A 141 -7.55 -4.22 0.21
CA TRP A 141 -7.36 -3.16 1.20
C TRP A 141 -7.29 -1.77 0.55
N PHE A 142 -6.55 -1.60 -0.54
CA PHE A 142 -6.50 -0.33 -1.26
C PHE A 142 -7.87 0.05 -1.84
N ALA A 143 -8.61 -0.91 -2.40
CA ALA A 143 -9.97 -0.68 -2.89
C ALA A 143 -10.91 -0.26 -1.75
N LEU A 144 -10.86 -0.94 -0.60
CA LEU A 144 -11.65 -0.59 0.58
C LEU A 144 -11.31 0.82 1.08
N PHE A 145 -10.03 1.17 1.19
CA PHE A 145 -9.60 2.51 1.59
C PHE A 145 -10.03 3.58 0.59
N ALA A 146 -9.94 3.30 -0.72
CA ALA A 146 -10.44 4.20 -1.74
C ALA A 146 -11.94 4.46 -1.57
N VAL A 147 -12.76 3.43 -1.35
CA VAL A 147 -14.19 3.59 -1.10
C VAL A 147 -14.44 4.43 0.16
N LEU A 148 -13.79 4.09 1.28
CA LEU A 148 -13.96 4.82 2.55
C LEU A 148 -13.57 6.30 2.44
N LEU A 149 -12.46 6.60 1.75
CA LEU A 149 -11.99 7.97 1.55
C LEU A 149 -12.84 8.74 0.54
N ALA A 150 -13.35 8.09 -0.50
CA ALA A 150 -14.32 8.68 -1.41
C ALA A 150 -15.60 9.07 -0.65
N PHE A 151 -16.14 8.17 0.18
CA PHE A 151 -17.29 8.49 1.05
C PHE A 151 -16.98 9.62 2.04
N ALA A 152 -15.80 9.65 2.64
CA ALA A 152 -15.38 10.72 3.55
C ALA A 152 -15.26 12.08 2.84
N THR A 153 -14.90 12.08 1.55
CA THR A 153 -14.79 13.27 0.71
C THR A 153 -16.17 13.76 0.22
N LEU A 154 -17.06 12.82 -0.13
CA LEU A 154 -18.40 13.10 -0.69
C LEU A 154 -19.46 13.43 0.37
N ARG A 155 -19.32 12.95 1.61
CA ARG A 155 -20.22 13.34 2.71
C ARG A 155 -20.04 14.82 3.04
N ARG A 156 -20.82 15.67 2.35
CA ARG A 156 -20.92 17.10 2.65
C ARG A 156 -21.29 17.28 4.12
N ALA A 157 -20.58 18.21 4.78
CA ALA A 157 -21.05 18.80 6.01
C ALA A 157 -22.42 19.42 5.70
N LYS A 158 -23.47 18.79 6.22
CA LYS A 158 -24.77 19.42 6.34
C LYS A 158 -24.76 20.23 7.63
#